data_AF-A0A2P8D666-F1
#
_entry.id   AF-A0A2P8D666-F1
#
_cell.length_a   1.000
_cell.length_b   1.000
_cell.length_c   1.000
_cell.angle_alpha   90.00
_cell.angle_beta   90.00
_cell.angle_gamma   90.00
#
_symmetry.space_group_name_H-M   'P 1'
#
loop_
_entity.id
_entity.type
_entity.pdbx_description
1 polymer ?
#
loop_
_entity_poly.entity_id
_entity_poly.type
_entity_poly.pdbx_seq_one_letter_code
_entity_poly.pdbx_strand_id
1 'polypeptide(L)'
;MIFSTIISSIRQWLSKGNDAGTIEPEKDHSTDDTGARFAWCLTGNIIEHPYAGKDGQPRYGTRHFAPGTKVYCLPHQWGDGYEKIKVIGKHRNSNRSVCLVIPSKYIANWRLQKVYRTYLLELMSHHHHWTGRESDKQMILQMLEWLPEKTLKNKSDALWQRKEEHAVGGLLELGFQPGTDMLMVLSAQGRGIFDCISGQRVARDRNTDYPGADTNGAVPGFGPLAGERVTCGGFEYPNPLKQATADGWEVRIFSLPEAKNDKAARLCIYNIHTKVQHKIASFPYGIDRAYGFSDTGRSFIAGSSPDLLIWSRDI
;
A
#
# COMPACT_ATOMS: atom_id res chain seq x y z
N MET A 1 15.15 -9.48 41.90
CA MET A 1 14.80 -8.43 42.89
C MET A 1 15.11 -7.01 42.36
N ILE A 2 14.99 -6.78 41.04
CA ILE A 2 15.34 -5.49 40.38
C ILE A 2 14.08 -4.78 39.84
N PHE A 3 12.96 -5.50 39.71
CA PHE A 3 11.69 -4.97 39.21
C PHE A 3 10.88 -4.15 40.24
N SER A 4 11.13 -4.30 41.56
CA SER A 4 10.39 -3.52 42.58
C SER A 4 10.97 -2.11 42.79
N THR A 5 12.25 -1.89 42.50
CA THR A 5 12.93 -0.61 42.73
C THR A 5 12.52 0.44 41.68
N ILE A 6 12.30 0.03 40.43
CA ILE A 6 11.92 0.95 39.34
C ILE A 6 10.48 1.47 39.52
N ILE A 7 9.54 0.62 39.97
CA ILE A 7 8.14 1.03 40.22
C ILE A 7 8.02 1.94 41.46
N SER A 8 8.88 1.73 42.46
CA SER A 8 9.00 2.60 43.64
C SER A 8 9.41 4.03 43.24
N SER A 9 10.44 4.16 42.39
CA SER A 9 10.93 5.47 41.92
C SER A 9 9.90 6.22 41.06
N ILE A 10 9.10 5.51 40.27
CA ILE A 10 8.03 6.11 39.45
C ILE A 10 6.87 6.61 40.33
N ARG A 11 6.50 5.88 41.39
CA ARG A 11 5.47 6.33 42.35
C ARG A 11 5.93 7.52 43.19
N GLN A 12 7.21 7.56 43.56
CA GLN A 12 7.80 8.68 44.29
C GLN A 12 7.95 9.95 43.42
N TRP A 13 8.08 9.77 42.10
CA TRP A 13 8.07 10.87 41.11
C TRP A 13 6.65 11.42 40.91
N LEU A 14 5.65 10.55 40.81
CA LEU A 14 4.23 10.95 40.69
C LEU A 14 3.67 11.62 41.96
N SER A 15 4.22 11.33 43.15
CA SER A 15 3.79 11.98 44.40
C SER A 15 4.42 13.35 44.64
N LYS A 16 5.44 13.75 43.86
CA LYS A 16 6.15 15.04 43.97
C LYS A 16 5.70 16.08 42.94
N GLY A 17 4.51 15.92 42.37
CA GLY A 17 3.91 16.91 41.50
C GLY A 17 3.23 18.04 42.28
N ASN A 18 4.01 19.03 42.73
CA ASN A 18 3.64 20.44 42.76
C ASN A 18 4.79 21.24 43.38
N ASP A 19 5.78 21.57 42.56
CA ASP A 19 6.51 22.83 42.67
C ASP A 19 6.94 23.24 41.27
N ALA A 20 6.36 24.35 40.81
CA ALA A 20 6.60 24.94 39.52
C ALA A 20 8.01 25.58 39.50
N GLY A 21 9.01 24.77 39.16
CA GLY A 21 10.30 25.25 38.68
C GLY A 21 10.41 24.98 37.19
N THR A 22 10.48 26.02 36.38
CA THR A 22 10.82 25.95 34.96
C THR A 22 12.22 25.31 34.83
N ILE A 23 12.27 24.00 34.64
CA ILE A 23 13.51 23.31 34.27
C ILE A 23 13.78 23.70 32.81
N GLU A 24 14.71 24.63 32.59
CA GLU A 24 15.23 24.87 31.25
C GLU A 24 15.83 23.55 30.73
N PRO A 25 15.52 23.13 29.48
CA PRO A 25 16.08 21.90 28.94
C PRO A 25 17.61 22.07 28.82
N GLU A 26 18.33 21.20 29.52
CA GLU A 26 19.79 21.09 29.44
C GLU A 26 20.21 21.00 27.96
N LYS A 27 20.96 21.99 27.47
CA LYS A 27 21.40 22.06 26.07
C LYS A 27 22.41 20.95 25.82
N ASP A 28 21.97 19.86 25.21
CA ASP A 28 22.86 18.79 24.79
C ASP A 28 23.76 19.25 23.64
N HIS A 29 25.08 19.20 23.88
CA HIS A 29 26.14 19.60 22.97
C HIS A 29 26.89 18.38 22.40
N SER A 30 26.16 17.35 21.99
CA SER A 30 26.74 16.21 21.29
C SER A 30 27.45 16.64 19.99
N THR A 31 28.76 16.41 19.93
CA THR A 31 29.62 16.64 18.77
C THR A 31 30.07 15.32 18.15
N ASP A 32 30.29 15.29 16.84
CA ASP A 32 30.89 14.13 16.17
C ASP A 32 32.43 14.12 16.31
N ASP A 33 33.09 13.15 15.65
CA ASP A 33 34.56 12.98 15.68
C ASP A 33 35.32 14.22 15.18
N THR A 34 34.65 15.15 14.50
CA THR A 34 35.22 16.42 14.01
C THR A 34 34.95 17.61 14.93
N GLY A 35 34.24 17.40 16.04
CA GLY A 35 33.80 18.46 16.94
C GLY A 35 32.55 19.22 16.45
N ALA A 36 31.93 18.79 15.35
CA ALA A 36 30.73 19.44 14.82
C ALA A 36 29.47 18.99 15.56
N ARG A 37 28.66 19.95 16.00
CA ARG A 37 27.37 19.67 16.66
C ARG A 37 26.44 18.96 15.67
N PHE A 38 25.84 17.85 16.11
CA PHE A 38 24.89 17.10 15.31
C PHE A 38 23.76 16.51 16.18
N ALA A 39 22.70 16.08 15.52
CA ALA A 39 21.69 15.22 16.10
C ALA A 39 21.43 14.03 15.16
N TRP A 40 21.11 12.88 15.75
CA TRP A 40 20.48 11.80 15.01
C TRP A 40 19.07 12.23 14.62
N CYS A 41 18.56 11.77 13.49
CA CYS A 41 17.19 12.08 13.08
C CYS A 41 16.62 10.97 12.24
N LEU A 42 15.39 10.57 12.57
CA LEU A 42 14.55 9.81 11.67
C LEU A 42 14.12 10.73 10.53
N THR A 43 14.41 10.33 9.29
CA THR A 43 14.05 11.10 8.10
C THR A 43 13.27 10.22 7.13
N GLY A 44 12.49 10.86 6.27
CA GLY A 44 11.75 10.18 5.20
C GLY A 44 11.45 11.13 4.05
N ASN A 45 10.67 10.65 3.09
CA ASN A 45 10.25 11.39 1.92
C ASN A 45 8.73 11.34 1.79
N ILE A 46 8.12 12.46 1.44
CA ILE A 46 6.68 12.54 1.17
C ILE A 46 6.33 11.67 -0.04
N ILE A 47 5.35 10.78 0.10
CA ILE A 47 4.89 9.94 -1.00
C ILE A 47 4.06 10.73 -2.02
N GLU A 48 3.92 10.17 -3.21
CA GLU A 48 2.99 10.65 -4.22
C GLU A 48 1.57 10.16 -3.88
N HIS A 49 0.88 10.90 -3.02
CA HIS A 49 -0.50 10.63 -2.65
C HIS A 49 -1.44 11.66 -3.30
N PRO A 50 -2.47 11.25 -4.06
CA PRO A 50 -3.42 12.18 -4.67
C PRO A 50 -4.32 12.82 -3.61
N TYR A 51 -4.64 14.10 -3.75
CA TYR A 51 -5.63 14.80 -2.94
C TYR A 51 -6.31 15.90 -3.76
N ALA A 52 -7.56 16.22 -3.43
CA ALA A 52 -8.30 17.28 -4.12
C ALA A 52 -7.73 18.68 -3.80
N GLY A 53 -7.29 19.39 -4.84
CA GLY A 53 -6.94 20.81 -4.76
C GLY A 53 -8.16 21.68 -4.43
N LYS A 54 -7.93 22.92 -3.99
CA LYS A 54 -9.02 23.88 -3.74
C LYS A 54 -9.81 24.24 -5.00
N ASP A 55 -9.17 24.05 -6.15
CA ASP A 55 -9.67 24.19 -7.52
C ASP A 55 -10.35 22.91 -8.04
N GLY A 56 -10.46 21.86 -7.23
CA GLY A 56 -10.99 20.55 -7.64
C GLY A 56 -10.02 19.71 -8.46
N GLN A 57 -8.86 20.27 -8.85
CA GLN A 57 -7.86 19.55 -9.62
C GLN A 57 -7.06 18.59 -8.73
N PRO A 58 -6.72 17.39 -9.23
CA PRO A 58 -5.90 16.45 -8.48
C PRO A 58 -4.50 17.03 -8.26
N ARG A 59 -4.03 16.96 -7.01
CA ARG A 59 -2.67 17.35 -6.62
C ARG A 59 -2.02 16.20 -5.87
N TYR A 60 -0.70 16.14 -5.92
CA TYR A 60 0.06 15.06 -5.31
C TYR A 60 0.83 15.51 -4.07
N GLY A 61 1.05 14.56 -3.16
CA GLY A 61 1.77 14.75 -1.90
C GLY A 61 0.84 15.11 -0.76
N THR A 62 1.13 16.22 -0.07
CA THR A 62 0.23 16.80 0.92
C THR A 62 -0.10 18.23 0.55
N ARG A 63 -1.05 18.83 1.28
CA ARG A 63 -1.35 20.27 1.15
C ARG A 63 -0.12 21.16 1.39
N HIS A 64 0.85 20.69 2.19
CA HIS A 64 2.00 21.49 2.63
C HIS A 64 3.33 21.06 2.00
N PHE A 65 3.44 19.83 1.49
CA PHE A 65 4.68 19.27 0.97
C PHE A 65 4.45 18.62 -0.39
N ALA A 66 5.36 18.87 -1.34
CA ALA A 66 5.36 18.22 -2.64
C ALA A 66 5.81 16.74 -2.52
N PRO A 67 5.44 15.86 -3.47
CA PRO A 67 6.01 14.51 -3.54
C PRO A 67 7.54 14.55 -3.51
N GLY A 68 8.15 13.55 -2.87
CA GLY A 68 9.60 13.44 -2.71
C GLY A 68 10.22 14.40 -1.68
N THR A 69 9.46 15.38 -1.14
CA THR A 69 9.98 16.32 -0.14
C THR A 69 10.59 15.58 1.04
N LYS A 70 11.87 15.85 1.34
CA LYS A 70 12.52 15.31 2.53
C LYS A 70 11.92 15.93 3.78
N VAL A 71 11.56 15.08 4.73
CA VAL A 71 11.05 15.47 6.03
C VAL A 71 11.91 14.90 7.16
N TYR A 72 12.06 15.69 8.21
CA TYR A 72 12.76 15.36 9.45
C TYR A 72 11.70 15.09 10.52
N CYS A 73 11.63 13.87 11.01
CA CYS A 73 10.54 13.37 11.85
C CYS A 73 10.97 13.45 13.32
N LEU A 74 10.22 14.20 14.13
CA LEU A 74 10.51 14.41 15.55
C LEU A 74 10.10 13.19 16.40
N PRO A 75 10.65 13.02 17.62
CA PRO A 75 10.25 11.95 18.54
C PRO A 75 8.74 11.88 18.79
N HIS A 76 8.29 10.71 19.24
CA HIS A 76 6.89 10.44 19.55
C HIS A 76 6.36 11.38 20.66
N GLN A 77 5.16 11.95 20.47
CA GLN A 77 4.63 13.01 21.33
C GLN A 77 3.35 12.61 22.12
N TRP A 78 2.51 11.69 21.63
CA TRP A 78 1.11 11.57 22.10
C TRP A 78 0.55 10.15 22.34
N GLY A 79 1.38 9.12 22.47
CA GLY A 79 0.91 7.74 22.69
C GLY A 79 0.20 7.08 21.50
N ASP A 80 0.07 7.76 20.36
CA ASP A 80 -0.67 7.32 19.16
C ASP A 80 0.07 6.28 18.28
N GLY A 81 1.09 5.63 18.81
CA GLY A 81 1.95 4.73 18.03
C GLY A 81 2.59 5.38 16.80
N TYR A 82 2.82 6.70 16.80
CA TYR A 82 3.44 7.44 15.70
C TYR A 82 2.56 7.48 14.43
N GLU A 83 1.24 7.51 14.62
CA GLU A 83 0.27 7.72 13.54
C GLU A 83 0.30 9.15 13.01
N LYS A 84 0.41 10.14 13.90
CA LYS A 84 0.57 11.55 13.57
C LYS A 84 1.93 12.02 14.05
N ILE A 85 2.72 12.51 13.11
CA ILE A 85 4.12 12.84 13.35
C ILE A 85 4.31 14.33 13.15
N LYS A 86 5.00 14.97 14.09
CA LYS A 86 5.51 16.30 13.88
C LYS A 86 6.75 16.24 12.99
N VAL A 87 6.67 16.84 11.82
CA VAL A 87 7.73 16.82 10.81
C VAL A 87 8.19 18.22 10.46
N ILE A 88 9.47 18.36 10.17
CA ILE A 88 10.07 19.55 9.58
C ILE A 88 10.36 19.27 8.11
N GLY A 89 9.93 20.14 7.21
CA GLY A 89 10.19 19.98 5.77
C GLY A 89 10.06 21.30 5.02
N LYS A 90 10.59 21.35 3.79
CA LYS A 90 10.45 22.53 2.90
C LYS A 90 9.00 22.66 2.45
N HIS A 91 8.35 23.78 2.74
CA HIS A 91 6.96 23.99 2.33
C HIS A 91 6.83 24.06 0.80
N ARG A 92 5.77 23.49 0.23
CA ARG A 92 5.63 23.37 -1.24
C ARG A 92 5.51 24.72 -1.97
N ASN A 93 4.95 25.74 -1.31
CA ASN A 93 4.74 27.07 -1.88
C ASN A 93 5.66 28.14 -1.28
N SER A 94 6.71 27.74 -0.55
CA SER A 94 7.63 28.70 0.08
C SER A 94 9.03 28.11 0.15
N ASN A 95 10.05 28.97 0.15
CA ASN A 95 11.41 28.53 0.38
C ASN A 95 11.74 28.29 1.86
N ARG A 96 10.77 28.48 2.76
CA ARG A 96 10.94 28.25 4.19
C ARG A 96 10.63 26.80 4.58
N SER A 97 11.34 26.30 5.57
CA SER A 97 10.94 25.07 6.26
C SER A 97 9.80 25.37 7.21
N VAL A 98 8.90 24.42 7.37
CA VAL A 98 7.78 24.48 8.31
C VAL A 98 7.77 23.24 9.18
N CYS A 99 7.28 23.38 10.40
CA CYS A 99 7.10 22.29 11.35
C CYS A 99 5.59 22.01 11.50
N LEU A 100 5.13 20.84 11.07
CA LEU A 100 3.70 20.50 10.97
C LEU A 100 3.44 19.08 11.45
N VAL A 101 2.25 18.81 11.95
CA VAL A 101 1.80 17.45 12.24
C VAL A 101 1.17 16.85 10.98
N ILE A 102 1.69 15.72 10.50
CA ILE A 102 1.13 14.99 9.35
C ILE A 102 0.94 13.51 9.69
N PRO A 103 -0.04 12.82 9.07
CA PRO A 103 -0.13 11.37 9.15
C PRO A 103 1.13 10.68 8.61
N SER A 104 1.62 9.69 9.35
CA SER A 104 2.83 8.92 9.00
C SER A 104 2.69 8.16 7.69
N LYS A 105 1.46 7.80 7.29
CA LYS A 105 1.17 7.17 6.00
C LYS A 105 1.62 7.99 4.78
N TYR A 106 1.86 9.29 4.93
CA TYR A 106 2.33 10.13 3.82
C TYR A 106 3.86 10.16 3.67
N ILE A 107 4.59 9.38 4.46
CA ILE A 107 6.05 9.39 4.49
C ILE A 107 6.55 7.97 4.21
N ALA A 108 7.47 7.82 3.25
CA ALA A 108 8.18 6.59 2.95
C ALA A 108 9.70 6.81 2.97
N ASN A 109 10.47 5.79 2.59
CA ASN A 109 11.94 5.84 2.54
C ASN A 109 12.56 6.28 3.87
N TRP A 110 12.04 5.70 4.96
CA TRP A 110 12.47 5.96 6.31
C TRP A 110 13.94 5.59 6.48
N ARG A 111 14.71 6.47 7.12
CA ARG A 111 16.13 6.26 7.36
C ARG A 111 16.66 7.12 8.50
N LEU A 112 17.65 6.59 9.21
CA LEU A 112 18.46 7.33 10.18
C LEU A 112 19.44 8.24 9.43
N GLN A 113 19.55 9.50 9.82
CA GLN A 113 20.58 10.43 9.32
C GLN A 113 21.16 11.29 10.44
N LYS A 114 22.43 11.67 10.30
CA LYS A 114 23.02 12.78 11.07
C LYS A 114 22.57 14.12 10.47
N VAL A 115 22.14 15.05 11.31
CA VAL A 115 21.73 16.40 10.92
C VAL A 115 22.69 17.40 11.54
N TYR A 116 23.27 18.25 10.68
CA TYR A 116 24.28 19.23 11.07
C TYR A 116 23.82 20.69 10.93
N ARG A 117 22.76 20.94 10.15
CA ARG A 117 22.32 22.31 9.83
C ARG A 117 21.82 23.01 11.09
N THR A 118 22.51 24.09 11.49
CA THR A 118 22.22 24.85 12.72
C THR A 118 20.76 25.24 12.84
N TYR A 119 20.17 25.79 11.77
CA TYR A 119 18.75 26.15 11.72
C TYR A 119 17.80 24.96 11.98
N LEU A 120 18.14 23.75 11.50
CA LEU A 120 17.33 22.57 11.77
C LEU A 120 17.53 22.09 13.22
N LEU A 121 18.75 22.13 13.73
CA LEU A 121 19.05 21.76 15.11
C LEU A 121 18.33 22.68 16.11
N GLU A 122 18.26 23.97 15.82
CA GLU A 122 17.48 24.96 16.58
C GLU A 122 15.99 24.65 16.52
N LEU A 123 15.44 24.45 15.31
CA LEU A 123 14.02 24.14 15.14
C LEU A 123 13.60 22.84 15.81
N MET A 124 14.50 21.85 15.87
CA MET A 124 14.30 20.62 16.61
C MET A 124 14.31 20.88 18.12
N SER A 125 15.26 21.68 18.64
CA SER A 125 15.44 21.90 20.09
C SER A 125 14.24 22.47 20.85
N HIS A 126 13.34 23.17 20.17
CA HIS A 126 12.14 23.70 20.80
C HIS A 126 11.02 22.67 21.05
N HIS A 127 11.18 21.40 20.64
CA HIS A 127 10.06 20.47 20.48
C HIS A 127 10.27 19.03 20.97
N HIS A 128 11.05 18.81 22.04
CA HIS A 128 11.46 17.45 22.51
C HIS A 128 12.12 16.67 21.36
N HIS A 129 13.38 16.98 21.09
CA HIS A 129 14.11 16.50 19.92
C HIS A 129 14.92 15.23 20.14
N TRP A 130 15.29 14.64 19.00
CA TRP A 130 16.48 13.82 18.90
C TRP A 130 17.74 14.64 19.17
N THR A 131 18.67 14.04 19.87
CA THR A 131 20.01 14.52 20.19
C THR A 131 21.07 13.68 19.44
N GLY A 132 22.35 13.94 19.65
CA GLY A 132 23.43 13.07 19.17
C GLY A 132 23.72 11.86 20.06
N ARG A 133 22.95 11.66 21.16
CA ARG A 133 23.13 10.51 22.06
C ARG A 133 22.89 9.19 21.35
N GLU A 134 23.62 8.16 21.77
CA GLU A 134 23.44 6.82 21.22
C GLU A 134 22.05 6.25 21.56
N SER A 135 21.43 6.63 22.69
CA SER A 135 20.05 6.25 23.03
C SER A 135 19.05 6.63 21.93
N ASP A 136 19.21 7.82 21.37
CA ASP A 136 18.30 8.37 20.36
C ASP A 136 18.51 7.67 19.02
N LYS A 137 19.76 7.38 18.67
CA LYS A 137 20.09 6.51 17.54
C LYS A 137 19.44 5.14 17.67
N GLN A 138 19.57 4.49 18.83
CA GLN A 138 18.99 3.17 19.05
C GLN A 138 17.46 3.20 18.99
N MET A 139 16.83 4.25 19.55
CA MET A 139 15.38 4.43 19.45
C MET A 139 14.93 4.60 17.98
N ILE A 140 15.65 5.39 17.19
CA ILE A 140 15.35 5.54 15.75
C ILE A 140 15.53 4.21 15.01
N LEU A 141 16.59 3.45 15.31
CA LEU A 141 16.81 2.14 14.71
C LEU A 141 15.67 1.17 15.04
N GLN A 142 15.21 1.13 16.30
CA GLN A 142 14.04 0.34 16.69
C GLN A 142 12.77 0.80 15.96
N MET A 143 12.59 2.11 15.75
CA MET A 143 11.46 2.62 14.96
C MET A 143 11.51 2.16 13.50
N LEU A 144 12.70 2.08 12.91
CA LEU A 144 12.89 1.63 11.53
C LEU A 144 12.55 0.16 11.30
N GLU A 145 12.50 -0.67 12.35
CA GLU A 145 12.09 -2.07 12.23
C GLU A 145 10.61 -2.22 11.85
N TRP A 146 9.74 -1.30 12.29
CA TRP A 146 8.28 -1.42 12.11
C TRP A 146 7.63 -0.29 11.28
N LEU A 147 8.30 0.87 11.12
CA LEU A 147 7.76 1.99 10.34
C LEU A 147 7.59 1.71 8.83
N PRO A 148 8.53 1.03 8.15
CA PRO A 148 8.37 0.68 6.74
C PRO A 148 7.13 -0.18 6.52
N GLU A 149 6.92 -1.20 7.35
CA GLU A 149 5.72 -2.05 7.30
C GLU A 149 4.45 -1.24 7.53
N LYS A 150 4.43 -0.31 8.50
CA LYS A 150 3.27 0.56 8.75
C LYS A 150 2.95 1.48 7.56
N THR A 151 3.98 1.97 6.88
CA THR A 151 3.81 2.79 5.66
C THR A 151 3.33 1.95 4.50
N LEU A 152 3.91 0.76 4.33
CA LEU A 152 3.53 -0.20 3.30
C LEU A 152 2.13 -0.77 3.53
N LYS A 153 1.69 -0.93 4.78
CA LYS A 153 0.33 -1.36 5.16
C LYS A 153 -0.71 -0.28 4.82
N ASN A 154 -0.40 0.99 5.06
CA ASN A 154 -1.25 2.11 4.64
C ASN A 154 -1.18 2.38 3.13
N LYS A 155 -0.09 1.98 2.46
CA LYS A 155 0.01 1.94 0.99
C LYS A 155 -0.70 0.70 0.43
N SER A 156 -0.78 -0.42 1.15
CA SER A 156 -1.45 -1.64 0.70
C SER A 156 -2.96 -1.51 0.68
N ASP A 157 -3.53 -0.64 1.53
CA ASP A 157 -4.92 -0.20 1.41
C ASP A 157 -5.16 0.66 0.13
N ALA A 158 -4.09 1.02 -0.59
CA ALA A 158 -4.10 1.78 -1.84
C ALA A 158 -3.47 1.03 -3.05
N LEU A 159 -3.03 -0.23 -2.93
CA LEU A 159 -2.31 -0.91 -4.03
C LEU A 159 -3.16 -1.84 -4.87
N TRP A 160 -4.18 -2.46 -4.29
CA TRP A 160 -5.18 -3.28 -4.99
C TRP A 160 -6.47 -3.20 -4.18
N GLN A 161 -7.53 -2.72 -4.81
CA GLN A 161 -8.85 -2.59 -4.22
C GLN A 161 -9.77 -3.62 -4.84
N ARG A 162 -10.48 -4.37 -3.99
CA ARG A 162 -11.59 -5.21 -4.46
C ARG A 162 -12.68 -4.27 -4.94
N LYS A 163 -13.00 -4.33 -6.24
CA LYS A 163 -14.07 -3.52 -6.82
C LYS A 163 -15.39 -4.19 -6.62
N GLU A 164 -15.51 -5.44 -7.08
CA GLU A 164 -16.75 -6.19 -7.01
C GLU A 164 -16.48 -7.70 -6.92
N GLU A 165 -17.50 -8.41 -6.47
CA GLU A 165 -17.61 -9.86 -6.49
C GLU A 165 -18.94 -10.22 -7.13
N HIS A 166 -18.87 -10.87 -8.30
CA HIS A 166 -20.05 -11.20 -9.09
C HIS A 166 -20.33 -12.68 -8.99
N ALA A 167 -21.54 -13.03 -8.58
CA ALA A 167 -22.06 -14.39 -8.77
C ALA A 167 -22.30 -14.61 -10.27
N VAL A 168 -21.59 -15.57 -10.85
CA VAL A 168 -21.74 -15.97 -12.25
C VAL A 168 -22.06 -17.45 -12.30
N GLY A 169 -23.35 -17.76 -12.45
CA GLY A 169 -23.82 -19.13 -12.56
C GLY A 169 -23.18 -19.85 -13.76
N GLY A 170 -22.37 -20.86 -13.45
CA GLY A 170 -21.66 -21.67 -14.44
C GLY A 170 -20.64 -20.85 -15.21
N LEU A 171 -19.76 -20.11 -14.53
CA LEU A 171 -18.63 -19.44 -15.17
C LEU A 171 -17.80 -20.48 -15.92
N LEU A 172 -17.38 -20.17 -17.15
CA LEU A 172 -16.60 -21.07 -18.02
C LEU A 172 -15.24 -20.43 -18.32
N GLU A 173 -15.24 -19.35 -19.10
CA GLU A 173 -14.02 -18.77 -19.65
C GLU A 173 -13.91 -17.28 -19.35
N LEU A 174 -12.69 -16.80 -19.19
CA LEU A 174 -12.34 -15.40 -18.93
C LEU A 174 -11.24 -14.94 -19.87
N GLY A 175 -11.33 -13.70 -20.37
CA GLY A 175 -10.32 -13.11 -21.24
C GLY A 175 -10.36 -11.59 -21.23
N PHE A 176 -9.20 -10.94 -21.12
CA PHE A 176 -9.10 -9.49 -21.30
C PHE A 176 -9.01 -9.13 -22.78
N GLN A 177 -9.68 -8.06 -23.20
CA GLN A 177 -9.37 -7.44 -24.48
C GLN A 177 -7.92 -6.90 -24.43
N PRO A 178 -7.08 -7.20 -25.42
CA PRO A 178 -5.70 -6.75 -25.46
C PRO A 178 -5.55 -5.23 -25.25
N GLY A 179 -4.56 -4.84 -24.45
CA GLY A 179 -4.25 -3.43 -24.17
C GLY A 179 -5.26 -2.67 -23.31
N THR A 180 -6.30 -3.33 -22.78
CA THR A 180 -7.35 -2.68 -21.98
C THR A 180 -7.61 -3.41 -20.65
N ASP A 181 -8.54 -2.87 -19.86
CA ASP A 181 -9.08 -3.46 -18.64
C ASP A 181 -10.51 -4.03 -18.85
N MET A 182 -10.94 -4.23 -20.10
CA MET A 182 -12.23 -4.80 -20.43
C MET A 182 -12.16 -6.32 -20.42
N LEU A 183 -12.99 -6.96 -19.61
CA LEU A 183 -13.03 -8.41 -19.43
C LEU A 183 -14.25 -9.02 -20.11
N MET A 184 -14.03 -9.98 -21.00
CA MET A 184 -15.04 -10.91 -21.50
C MET A 184 -15.20 -12.06 -20.52
N VAL A 185 -16.45 -12.39 -20.19
CA VAL A 185 -16.84 -13.48 -19.29
C VAL A 185 -17.83 -14.38 -20.01
N LEU A 186 -17.48 -15.65 -20.21
CA LEU A 186 -18.37 -16.66 -20.78
C LEU A 186 -18.95 -17.53 -19.66
N SER A 187 -20.25 -17.82 -19.71
CA SER A 187 -20.90 -18.69 -18.73
C SER A 187 -21.93 -19.60 -19.38
N ALA A 188 -22.46 -20.57 -18.63
CA ALA A 188 -23.55 -21.44 -19.07
C ALA A 188 -24.86 -20.68 -19.42
N GLN A 189 -24.93 -19.37 -19.15
CA GLN A 189 -26.10 -18.52 -19.39
C GLN A 189 -25.85 -17.43 -20.44
N GLY A 190 -24.75 -17.54 -21.19
CA GLY A 190 -24.28 -16.55 -22.16
C GLY A 190 -23.10 -15.73 -21.63
N ARG A 191 -22.79 -14.61 -22.29
CA ARG A 191 -21.56 -13.83 -22.09
C ARG A 191 -21.80 -12.43 -21.52
N GLY A 192 -20.82 -11.90 -20.81
CA GLY A 192 -20.84 -10.56 -20.22
C GLY A 192 -19.54 -9.82 -20.50
N ILE A 193 -19.62 -8.50 -20.54
CA ILE A 193 -18.44 -7.63 -20.59
C ILE A 193 -18.42 -6.79 -19.33
N PHE A 194 -17.26 -6.76 -18.69
CA PHE A 194 -17.01 -6.03 -17.46
C PHE A 194 -15.93 -4.99 -17.69
N ASP A 195 -16.14 -3.79 -17.18
CA ASP A 195 -15.07 -2.81 -16.99
C ASP A 195 -14.43 -3.10 -15.64
N CYS A 196 -13.20 -3.62 -15.63
CA CYS A 196 -12.54 -4.01 -14.39
C CYS A 196 -11.99 -2.84 -13.58
N ILE A 197 -11.88 -1.63 -14.15
CA ILE A 197 -11.51 -0.44 -13.39
C ILE A 197 -12.64 -0.06 -12.44
N SER A 198 -13.88 0.01 -12.94
CA SER A 198 -15.06 0.27 -12.13
C SER A 198 -15.61 -0.98 -11.42
N GLY A 199 -15.30 -2.17 -11.92
CA GLY A 199 -15.83 -3.45 -11.45
C GLY A 199 -17.22 -3.80 -11.99
N GLN A 200 -17.81 -2.95 -12.83
CA GLN A 200 -19.21 -3.09 -13.27
C GLN A 200 -19.35 -3.93 -14.53
N ARG A 201 -20.45 -4.67 -14.64
CA ARG A 201 -20.87 -5.32 -15.88
C ARG A 201 -21.49 -4.27 -16.80
N VAL A 202 -20.87 -4.04 -17.96
CA VAL A 202 -21.28 -3.01 -18.92
C VAL A 202 -22.06 -3.55 -20.11
N ALA A 203 -22.01 -4.87 -20.36
CA ALA A 203 -22.86 -5.51 -21.36
C ALA A 203 -23.20 -6.95 -20.98
N ARG A 204 -24.37 -7.43 -21.43
CA ARG A 204 -24.82 -8.81 -21.25
C ARG A 204 -25.51 -9.32 -22.52
N ASP A 205 -25.10 -10.50 -22.95
CA ASP A 205 -25.71 -11.27 -24.03
C ASP A 205 -26.05 -12.67 -23.49
N ARG A 206 -27.30 -13.10 -23.68
CA ARG A 206 -27.80 -14.39 -23.17
C ARG A 206 -27.65 -15.53 -24.17
N ASN A 207 -27.16 -15.26 -25.37
CA ASN A 207 -26.86 -16.30 -26.35
C ASN A 207 -25.68 -17.16 -25.85
N THR A 208 -25.90 -18.48 -25.76
CA THR A 208 -24.94 -19.47 -25.28
C THR A 208 -24.09 -20.09 -26.40
N ASP A 209 -24.47 -19.89 -27.66
CA ASP A 209 -23.83 -20.55 -28.81
C ASP A 209 -22.58 -19.80 -29.31
N TYR A 210 -22.31 -18.61 -28.76
CA TYR A 210 -21.19 -17.73 -29.07
C TYR A 210 -20.77 -17.73 -30.56
N PRO A 211 -21.64 -17.28 -31.48
CA PRO A 211 -21.37 -17.36 -32.92
C PRO A 211 -20.03 -16.74 -33.31
N GLY A 212 -19.21 -17.50 -34.05
CA GLY A 212 -17.88 -17.08 -34.51
C GLY A 212 -16.74 -17.28 -33.50
N ALA A 213 -17.00 -17.95 -32.37
CA ALA A 213 -15.95 -18.50 -31.52
C ALA A 213 -15.13 -19.55 -32.31
N ASP A 214 -13.82 -19.53 -32.13
CA ASP A 214 -12.92 -20.52 -32.73
C ASP A 214 -12.50 -21.61 -31.74
N THR A 215 -11.80 -22.63 -32.24
CA THR A 215 -11.35 -23.79 -31.46
C THR A 215 -10.22 -23.48 -30.48
N ASN A 216 -9.70 -22.25 -30.46
CA ASN A 216 -8.63 -21.81 -29.55
C ASN A 216 -9.16 -20.89 -28.44
N GLY A 217 -10.48 -20.78 -28.29
CA GLY A 217 -11.12 -19.96 -27.27
C GLY A 217 -11.18 -18.47 -27.61
N ALA A 218 -10.87 -18.05 -28.84
CA ALA A 218 -11.10 -16.66 -29.23
C ALA A 218 -12.56 -16.46 -29.62
N VAL A 219 -13.21 -15.49 -28.97
CA VAL A 219 -14.63 -15.20 -29.13
C VAL A 219 -14.82 -13.78 -29.67
N PRO A 220 -15.70 -13.55 -30.67
CA PRO A 220 -16.04 -12.22 -31.13
C PRO A 220 -16.60 -11.38 -29.98
N GLY A 221 -16.10 -10.16 -29.85
CA GLY A 221 -16.65 -9.19 -28.92
C GLY A 221 -18.05 -8.71 -29.35
N PHE A 222 -18.77 -8.15 -28.39
CA PHE A 222 -20.10 -7.57 -28.60
C PHE A 222 -20.22 -6.27 -27.80
N GLY A 223 -21.25 -5.47 -28.03
CA GLY A 223 -21.44 -4.20 -27.31
C GLY A 223 -20.16 -3.34 -27.35
N PRO A 224 -19.56 -2.96 -26.20
CA PRO A 224 -18.31 -2.20 -26.15
C PRO A 224 -17.11 -2.85 -26.83
N LEU A 225 -17.14 -4.16 -27.08
CA LEU A 225 -16.08 -4.92 -27.74
C LEU A 225 -16.45 -5.33 -29.18
N ALA A 226 -17.50 -4.75 -29.76
CA ALA A 226 -17.92 -5.11 -31.12
C ALA A 226 -16.80 -4.85 -32.14
N GLY A 227 -16.53 -5.85 -33.00
CA GLY A 227 -15.45 -5.81 -33.99
C GLY A 227 -14.12 -6.37 -33.49
N GLU A 228 -13.96 -6.57 -32.18
CA GLU A 228 -12.76 -7.16 -31.58
C GLU A 228 -12.92 -8.68 -31.40
N ARG A 229 -11.81 -9.37 -31.12
CA ARG A 229 -11.80 -10.77 -30.66
C ARG A 229 -11.05 -10.87 -29.34
N VAL A 230 -11.58 -11.67 -28.41
CA VAL A 230 -10.98 -11.87 -27.09
C VAL A 230 -10.71 -13.35 -26.87
N THR A 231 -9.45 -13.70 -26.63
CA THR A 231 -9.06 -15.05 -26.21
C THR A 231 -9.47 -15.27 -24.77
N CYS A 232 -10.39 -16.22 -24.57
CA CYS A 232 -10.93 -16.59 -23.27
C CYS A 232 -10.47 -18.00 -22.90
N GLY A 233 -10.23 -18.24 -21.62
CA GLY A 233 -9.91 -19.56 -21.10
C GLY A 233 -10.10 -19.67 -19.60
N GLY A 234 -9.86 -20.86 -19.05
CA GLY A 234 -10.09 -21.19 -17.65
C GLY A 234 -10.77 -22.54 -17.42
N PHE A 235 -11.73 -22.95 -18.25
CA PHE A 235 -12.43 -24.23 -18.10
C PHE A 235 -12.07 -25.24 -19.20
N GLU A 236 -12.44 -24.98 -20.45
CA GLU A 236 -12.07 -25.82 -21.60
C GLU A 236 -10.69 -25.44 -22.16
N TYR A 237 -10.34 -24.15 -22.11
CA TYR A 237 -9.08 -23.64 -22.64
C TYR A 237 -8.10 -23.27 -21.52
N PRO A 238 -6.78 -23.27 -21.78
CA PRO A 238 -5.80 -22.79 -20.83
C PRO A 238 -6.06 -21.36 -20.37
N ASN A 239 -5.69 -21.03 -19.14
CA ASN A 239 -5.78 -19.67 -18.62
C ASN A 239 -4.96 -18.69 -19.50
N PRO A 240 -5.60 -17.73 -20.20
CA PRO A 240 -4.90 -16.81 -21.10
C PRO A 240 -4.35 -15.58 -20.40
N LEU A 241 -4.62 -15.41 -19.10
CA LEU A 241 -4.37 -14.16 -18.37
C LEU A 241 -2.93 -14.06 -17.90
N LYS A 242 -2.40 -12.84 -17.89
CA LYS A 242 -1.02 -12.59 -17.49
C LYS A 242 -0.80 -12.96 -16.03
N GLN A 243 0.32 -13.63 -15.77
CA GLN A 243 0.71 -14.03 -14.41
C GLN A 243 1.66 -13.02 -13.74
N ALA A 244 2.08 -11.98 -14.48
CA ALA A 244 2.90 -10.90 -13.99
C ALA A 244 2.61 -9.57 -14.70
N THR A 245 3.03 -8.47 -14.09
CA THR A 245 2.92 -7.10 -14.61
C THR A 245 4.31 -6.48 -14.77
N ALA A 246 4.42 -5.45 -15.62
CA ALA A 246 5.69 -4.79 -15.91
C ALA A 246 6.32 -4.09 -14.69
N ASP A 247 5.51 -3.68 -13.71
CA ASP A 247 5.96 -3.04 -12.46
C ASP A 247 6.16 -4.04 -11.31
N GLY A 248 6.24 -5.34 -11.64
CA GLY A 248 6.78 -6.38 -10.78
C GLY A 248 5.77 -7.09 -9.89
N TRP A 249 4.45 -6.95 -10.12
CA TRP A 249 3.48 -7.85 -9.49
C TRP A 249 3.46 -9.21 -10.18
N GLU A 250 3.40 -10.26 -9.39
CA GLU A 250 3.34 -11.66 -9.82
C GLU A 250 2.27 -12.42 -9.04
N VAL A 251 1.64 -13.40 -9.70
CA VAL A 251 0.70 -14.31 -9.05
C VAL A 251 1.46 -15.34 -8.21
N ARG A 252 0.98 -15.60 -6.98
CA ARG A 252 1.49 -16.66 -6.12
C ARG A 252 0.34 -17.48 -5.55
N ILE A 253 0.44 -18.79 -5.74
CA ILE A 253 -0.51 -19.77 -5.19
C ILE A 253 0.20 -20.58 -4.13
N PHE A 254 -0.45 -20.68 -2.98
CA PHE A 254 0.02 -21.48 -1.85
C PHE A 254 -0.98 -22.60 -1.62
N SER A 255 -0.51 -23.85 -1.59
CA SER A 255 -1.32 -24.95 -1.06
C SER A 255 -1.65 -24.68 0.41
N LEU A 256 -2.77 -25.23 0.87
CA LEU A 256 -3.22 -25.14 2.26
C LEU A 256 -3.25 -26.57 2.85
N PRO A 257 -2.09 -27.10 3.31
CA PRO A 257 -1.97 -28.50 3.72
C PRO A 257 -2.87 -28.90 4.89
N GLU A 258 -3.26 -27.92 5.73
CA GLU A 258 -4.14 -28.15 6.88
C GLU A 258 -5.64 -28.15 6.50
N ALA A 259 -5.99 -27.90 5.24
CA ALA A 259 -7.36 -27.96 4.78
C ALA A 259 -7.83 -29.42 4.63
N LYS A 260 -9.14 -29.63 4.80
CA LYS A 260 -9.77 -30.95 4.55
C LYS A 260 -9.63 -31.43 3.09
N ASN A 261 -9.32 -30.51 2.18
CA ASN A 261 -9.20 -30.76 0.76
C ASN A 261 -7.77 -30.47 0.32
N ASP A 262 -7.13 -31.44 -0.31
CA ASP A 262 -5.74 -31.38 -0.81
C ASP A 262 -5.56 -30.34 -1.91
N LYS A 263 -6.63 -30.00 -2.63
CA LYS A 263 -6.65 -28.95 -3.65
C LYS A 263 -6.84 -27.55 -3.08
N ALA A 264 -7.08 -27.40 -1.77
CA ALA A 264 -7.31 -26.10 -1.18
C ALA A 264 -6.09 -25.19 -1.40
N ALA A 265 -6.38 -23.98 -1.89
CA ALA A 265 -5.34 -23.04 -2.30
C ALA A 265 -5.64 -21.63 -1.80
N ARG A 266 -4.58 -20.87 -1.53
CA ARG A 266 -4.64 -19.43 -1.32
C ARG A 266 -3.99 -18.72 -2.48
N LEU A 267 -4.75 -17.85 -3.12
CA LEU A 267 -4.28 -16.98 -4.19
C LEU A 267 -3.84 -15.63 -3.60
N CYS A 268 -2.61 -15.25 -3.93
CA CYS A 268 -2.05 -13.95 -3.60
C CYS A 268 -1.44 -13.33 -4.86
N ILE A 269 -1.24 -12.02 -4.81
CA ILE A 269 -0.34 -11.31 -5.71
C ILE A 269 0.81 -10.71 -4.88
N TYR A 270 2.00 -10.69 -5.45
CA TYR A 270 3.22 -10.28 -4.76
C TYR A 270 4.05 -9.35 -5.64
N ASN A 271 4.47 -8.21 -5.10
CA ASN A 271 5.37 -7.32 -5.82
C ASN A 271 6.83 -7.63 -5.48
N ILE A 272 7.62 -8.00 -6.48
CA ILE A 272 9.01 -8.43 -6.30
C ILE A 272 9.95 -7.30 -5.89
N HIS A 273 9.63 -6.05 -6.22
CA HIS A 273 10.47 -4.89 -5.92
C HIS A 273 10.19 -4.35 -4.53
N THR A 274 8.91 -4.22 -4.16
CA THR A 274 8.50 -3.69 -2.85
C THR A 274 8.37 -4.74 -1.77
N LYS A 275 8.42 -6.03 -2.14
CA LYS A 275 8.19 -7.19 -1.26
C LYS A 275 6.80 -7.23 -0.61
N VAL A 276 5.85 -6.46 -1.14
CA VAL A 276 4.46 -6.43 -0.66
C VAL A 276 3.70 -7.64 -1.18
N GLN A 277 2.94 -8.30 -0.30
CA GLN A 277 2.00 -9.35 -0.65
C GLN A 277 0.56 -8.89 -0.40
N HIS A 278 -0.32 -9.20 -1.33
CA HIS A 278 -1.76 -8.97 -1.20
C HIS A 278 -2.50 -10.29 -1.35
N LYS A 279 -3.34 -10.65 -0.38
CA LYS A 279 -4.19 -11.84 -0.44
C LYS A 279 -5.42 -11.51 -1.29
N ILE A 280 -5.67 -12.31 -2.33
CA ILE A 280 -6.87 -12.18 -3.16
C ILE A 280 -8.02 -12.98 -2.54
N ALA A 281 -7.85 -14.30 -2.43
CA ALA A 281 -8.88 -15.18 -1.92
C ALA A 281 -8.30 -16.52 -1.48
N SER A 282 -9.10 -17.26 -0.71
CA SER A 282 -8.85 -18.65 -0.36
C SER A 282 -9.91 -19.48 -1.06
N PHE A 283 -9.48 -20.52 -1.76
CA PHE A 283 -10.33 -21.42 -2.53
C PHE A 283 -10.29 -22.81 -1.88
N PRO A 284 -11.28 -23.18 -1.05
CA PRO A 284 -11.28 -24.44 -0.32
C PRO A 284 -11.28 -25.68 -1.23
N TYR A 285 -11.69 -25.53 -2.48
CA TYR A 285 -11.75 -26.60 -3.48
C TYR A 285 -10.75 -26.43 -4.62
N GLY A 286 -9.79 -25.50 -4.45
CA GLY A 286 -8.85 -25.12 -5.49
C GLY A 286 -9.42 -24.06 -6.43
N ILE A 287 -8.53 -23.50 -7.25
CA ILE A 287 -8.87 -22.52 -8.28
C ILE A 287 -9.16 -23.31 -9.56
N ASP A 288 -10.39 -23.26 -10.04
CA ASP A 288 -10.88 -24.15 -11.10
C ASP A 288 -11.26 -23.42 -12.40
N ARG A 289 -10.94 -22.12 -12.48
CA ARG A 289 -11.10 -21.28 -13.68
C ARG A 289 -9.82 -20.46 -13.90
N ALA A 290 -9.93 -19.32 -14.56
CA ALA A 290 -8.80 -18.44 -14.82
C ALA A 290 -8.61 -17.35 -13.75
N TYR A 291 -7.37 -16.90 -13.61
CA TYR A 291 -6.95 -15.81 -12.74
C TYR A 291 -5.73 -15.11 -13.35
N GLY A 292 -5.61 -13.81 -13.17
CA GLY A 292 -4.48 -13.07 -13.72
C GLY A 292 -4.74 -11.59 -13.93
N PHE A 293 -3.71 -10.93 -14.44
CA PHE A 293 -3.69 -9.50 -14.70
C PHE A 293 -4.19 -9.20 -16.13
N SER A 294 -4.75 -8.00 -16.26
CA SER A 294 -4.92 -7.30 -17.54
C SER A 294 -3.58 -6.90 -18.15
N ASP A 295 -3.60 -6.54 -19.44
CA ASP A 295 -2.42 -6.04 -20.14
C ASP A 295 -1.87 -4.72 -19.60
N THR A 296 -2.77 -3.86 -19.12
CA THR A 296 -2.41 -2.56 -18.51
C THR A 296 -1.78 -2.75 -17.13
N GLY A 297 -1.93 -3.93 -16.52
CA GLY A 297 -1.53 -4.22 -15.16
C GLY A 297 -2.37 -3.53 -14.09
N ARG A 298 -3.45 -2.84 -14.47
CA ARG A 298 -4.33 -2.10 -13.53
C ARG A 298 -5.44 -2.95 -12.94
N SER A 299 -5.82 -4.02 -13.64
CA SER A 299 -6.84 -4.97 -13.17
C SER A 299 -6.26 -6.36 -12.94
N PHE A 300 -6.81 -7.04 -11.94
CA PHE A 300 -6.56 -8.44 -11.60
C PHE A 300 -7.90 -9.12 -11.34
N ILE A 301 -8.09 -10.32 -11.90
CA ILE A 301 -9.29 -11.11 -11.62
C ILE A 301 -8.95 -12.50 -11.12
N ALA A 302 -9.91 -13.10 -10.43
CA ALA A 302 -9.91 -14.52 -10.11
C ALA A 302 -11.32 -15.08 -10.28
N GLY A 303 -11.48 -16.02 -11.20
CA GLY A 303 -12.70 -16.78 -11.40
C GLY A 303 -12.69 -18.09 -10.60
N SER A 304 -13.85 -18.45 -10.09
CA SER A 304 -14.22 -19.81 -9.69
C SER A 304 -15.51 -20.20 -10.42
N SER A 305 -15.90 -21.48 -10.36
CA SER A 305 -17.18 -21.94 -10.94
C SER A 305 -18.40 -21.04 -10.60
N PRO A 306 -18.60 -20.57 -9.34
CA PRO A 306 -19.70 -19.66 -9.01
C PRO A 306 -19.36 -18.17 -9.02
N ASP A 307 -18.10 -17.76 -8.89
CA ASP A 307 -17.74 -16.38 -8.57
C ASP A 307 -16.72 -15.77 -9.53
N LEU A 308 -16.86 -14.46 -9.76
CA LEU A 308 -15.84 -13.64 -10.39
C LEU A 308 -15.43 -12.53 -9.42
N LEU A 309 -14.17 -12.58 -8.98
CA LEU A 309 -13.56 -11.55 -8.16
C LEU A 309 -12.84 -10.54 -9.05
N ILE A 310 -13.14 -9.25 -8.87
CA ILE A 310 -12.50 -8.16 -9.61
C ILE A 310 -11.76 -7.24 -8.65
N TRP A 311 -10.47 -7.07 -8.93
CA TRP A 311 -9.57 -6.17 -8.23
C TRP A 311 -8.98 -5.18 -9.22
N SER A 312 -8.82 -3.93 -8.79
CA SER A 312 -8.09 -2.95 -9.58
C SER A 312 -7.31 -1.98 -8.73
N ARG A 313 -6.45 -1.23 -9.38
CA ARG A 313 -5.58 -0.24 -8.76
C ARG A 313 -5.42 0.98 -9.64
N ASP A 314 -5.09 2.08 -8.98
CA ASP A 314 -4.61 3.27 -9.64
C ASP A 314 -3.09 3.13 -9.85
N ILE A 315 -2.64 3.43 -11.07
CA ILE A 315 -1.21 3.52 -11.44
C ILE A 315 -0.89 4.99 -11.66
#